data_AF-B8G8E4-F1
#
_entry.id   AF-B8G8E4-F1
#
_cell.length_a   1.000
_cell.length_b   1.000
_cell.length_c   1.000
_cell.angle_alpha   90.00
_cell.angle_beta   90.00
_cell.angle_gamma   90.00
#
_symmetry.space_group_name_H-M   'P 1'
#
loop_
_entity.id
_entity.type
_entity.pdbx_description
1 polymer ?
#
loop_
_entity_poly.entity_id
_entity_poly.type
_entity_poly.pdbx_seq_one_letter_code
_entity_poly.pdbx_strand_id
1 'polypeptide(L)'
;MLLLPDGDEHTLCETPTAPLFHNLELDQWGECALMRWSDRPTAIVLCGTFDVEQREVLPILQQMPRLVHIPRSEAGALAGVLALMAAEAEAARPGKEAVLRRLADILFIQIIQRWVALQGVERCGWLGALHDPLIGKALSLIHSQPQQRWTVTALARAVASSRSAFAARFSALIGEGPIAYLTRWRMQLAARLLIEYPNVRINEIAERVGYHSEAAFSKAFKRAIGVAPSKYRR
;
A
#
# COMPACT_ATOMS: atom_id res chain seq x y z
N MET A 1 7.97 -16.58 6.43
CA MET A 1 8.18 -15.46 5.49
C MET A 1 8.17 -14.18 6.28
N LEU A 2 9.04 -13.24 5.91
CA LEU A 2 9.21 -11.95 6.56
C LEU A 2 8.92 -10.85 5.55
N LEU A 3 8.19 -9.82 5.95
CA LEU A 3 7.97 -8.58 5.19
C LEU A 3 8.37 -7.40 6.09
N LEU A 4 9.19 -6.50 5.56
CA LEU A 4 9.53 -5.21 6.17
C LEU A 4 8.78 -4.11 5.40
N PRO A 5 7.65 -3.60 5.90
CA PRO A 5 6.79 -2.68 5.13
C PRO A 5 7.44 -1.34 4.77
N ASP A 6 8.42 -0.91 5.57
CA ASP A 6 9.19 0.32 5.37
C ASP A 6 10.50 0.10 4.61
N GLY A 7 10.86 -1.17 4.33
CA GLY A 7 12.16 -1.48 3.75
C GLY A 7 13.33 -1.12 4.66
N ASP A 8 13.12 -1.16 5.98
CA ASP A 8 14.14 -0.84 6.97
C ASP A 8 15.43 -1.64 6.72
N GLU A 9 16.59 -1.00 6.91
CA GLU A 9 17.88 -1.65 6.85
C GLU A 9 17.93 -2.82 7.85
N HIS A 10 18.32 -3.98 7.36
CA HIS A 10 18.35 -5.21 8.16
C HIS A 10 19.46 -6.12 7.69
N THR A 11 19.90 -6.98 8.60
CA THR A 11 20.93 -7.97 8.33
C THR A 11 20.36 -9.36 8.57
N LEU A 12 20.54 -10.25 7.60
CA LEU A 12 20.26 -11.68 7.74
C LEU A 12 21.56 -12.38 8.15
N CYS A 13 21.49 -13.36 9.05
CA CYS A 13 22.63 -14.20 9.43
C CYS A 13 22.18 -15.66 9.52
N GLU A 14 22.99 -16.62 9.05
CA GLU A 14 22.67 -18.05 9.17
C GLU A 14 22.70 -18.51 10.65
N THR A 15 23.65 -17.99 11.42
CA THR A 15 23.71 -18.12 12.88
C THR A 15 24.12 -16.78 13.50
N PRO A 16 23.83 -16.52 14.79
CA PRO A 16 24.21 -15.26 15.44
C PRO A 16 25.72 -14.95 15.41
N THR A 17 26.55 -15.98 15.22
CA THR A 17 28.01 -15.88 15.15
C THR A 17 28.57 -16.04 13.74
N ALA A 18 27.72 -16.31 12.74
CA ALA A 18 28.15 -16.43 11.36
C ALA A 18 28.63 -15.06 10.83
N PRO A 19 29.65 -15.03 9.96
CA PRO A 19 30.02 -13.81 9.27
C PRO A 19 28.81 -13.31 8.45
N LEU A 20 28.64 -11.99 8.42
CA LEU A 20 27.56 -11.35 7.67
C LEU A 20 27.72 -11.65 6.18
N PHE A 21 26.63 -12.01 5.50
CA PHE A 21 26.63 -11.99 4.04
C PHE A 21 26.68 -10.53 3.57
N HIS A 22 27.67 -10.22 2.74
CA HIS A 22 27.80 -8.91 2.08
C HIS A 22 27.46 -9.00 0.58
N ASN A 23 26.94 -10.14 0.10
CA ASN A 23 26.83 -10.44 -1.33
C ASN A 23 25.48 -10.07 -1.95
N LEU A 24 24.62 -9.32 -1.25
CA LEU A 24 23.35 -8.88 -1.84
C LEU A 24 23.01 -7.46 -1.40
N GLU A 25 23.62 -6.52 -2.12
CA GLU A 25 23.15 -5.15 -2.23
C GLU A 25 21.93 -5.16 -3.19
N LEU A 26 20.73 -5.33 -2.63
CA LEU A 26 19.48 -5.08 -3.37
C LEU A 26 19.26 -3.57 -3.45
N ASP A 27 20.12 -2.91 -4.21
CA ASP A 27 20.15 -1.44 -4.29
C ASP A 27 19.06 -0.90 -5.23
N GLN A 28 18.42 -1.79 -5.98
CA GLN A 28 17.39 -1.46 -6.95
C GLN A 28 16.03 -2.04 -6.56
N TRP A 29 15.00 -1.20 -6.71
CA TRP A 29 13.63 -1.54 -6.41
C TRP A 29 13.04 -2.45 -7.50
N GLY A 30 12.36 -3.53 -7.10
CA GLY A 30 11.73 -4.47 -8.02
C GLY A 30 12.66 -5.56 -8.56
N GLU A 31 13.78 -5.80 -7.88
CA GLU A 31 14.65 -6.95 -8.10
C GLU A 31 14.34 -8.07 -7.09
N CYS A 32 14.49 -9.32 -7.53
CA CYS A 32 14.39 -10.51 -6.69
C CYS A 32 15.63 -11.37 -6.90
N ALA A 33 16.25 -11.81 -5.81
CA ALA A 33 17.44 -12.66 -5.86
C ALA A 33 17.30 -13.86 -4.93
N LEU A 34 17.85 -14.98 -5.37
CA LEU A 34 18.03 -16.17 -4.53
C LEU A 34 19.39 -16.10 -3.85
N MET A 35 19.36 -16.03 -2.53
CA MET A 35 20.54 -16.08 -1.68
C MET A 35 20.81 -17.50 -1.22
N ARG A 36 22.07 -17.92 -1.37
CA ARG A 36 22.62 -19.16 -0.84
C ARG A 36 23.80 -18.81 0.05
N TRP A 37 23.78 -19.26 1.30
CA TRP A 37 24.84 -18.94 2.27
C TRP A 37 26.16 -19.68 1.98
N SER A 38 26.07 -20.81 1.27
CA SER A 38 27.20 -21.64 0.86
C SER A 38 26.80 -22.50 -0.34
N ASP A 39 27.74 -23.27 -0.89
CA ASP A 39 27.48 -24.26 -1.95
C ASP A 39 26.57 -25.41 -1.48
N ARG A 40 26.45 -25.61 -0.16
CA ARG A 40 25.53 -26.57 0.49
C ARG A 40 24.75 -25.86 1.59
N PRO A 41 23.83 -24.96 1.23
CA PRO A 41 23.20 -24.08 2.20
C PRO A 41 22.21 -24.85 3.08
N THR A 42 22.14 -24.53 4.37
CA THR A 42 21.10 -25.06 5.26
C THR A 42 19.73 -24.45 4.97
N ALA A 43 19.72 -23.26 4.34
CA ALA A 43 18.52 -22.57 3.87
C ALA A 43 18.81 -21.77 2.59
N ILE A 44 17.84 -21.75 1.68
CA ILE A 44 17.82 -20.85 0.51
C ILE A 44 16.82 -19.74 0.81
N VAL A 45 17.23 -18.48 0.62
CA VAL A 45 16.38 -17.31 0.90
C VAL A 45 16.09 -16.60 -0.41
N LEU A 46 14.82 -16.47 -0.77
CA LEU A 46 14.38 -15.54 -1.80
C LEU A 46 14.17 -14.18 -1.15
N CYS A 47 14.93 -13.17 -1.57
CA CYS A 47 14.80 -11.79 -1.12
C CYS A 47 14.45 -10.90 -2.31
N GLY A 48 13.66 -9.87 -2.08
CA GLY A 48 13.30 -8.92 -3.11
C GLY A 48 12.66 -7.68 -2.53
N THR A 49 12.69 -6.62 -3.31
CA THR A 49 12.08 -5.33 -3.00
C THR A 49 10.81 -5.16 -3.83
N PHE A 50 9.80 -4.54 -3.24
CA PHE A 50 8.52 -4.29 -3.90
C PHE A 50 8.29 -2.78 -3.91
N ASP A 51 8.04 -2.23 -5.09
CA ASP A 51 7.47 -0.89 -5.16
C ASP A 51 5.95 -1.02 -5.16
N VAL A 52 5.34 -0.48 -4.11
CA VAL A 52 3.89 -0.43 -4.05
C VAL A 52 3.48 0.89 -4.64
N GLU A 53 3.11 0.86 -5.92
CA GLU A 53 2.44 1.98 -6.55
C GLU A 53 1.29 2.42 -5.65
N GLN A 54 1.34 3.67 -5.20
CA GLN A 54 0.33 4.25 -4.30
C GLN A 54 0.43 3.79 -2.83
N ARG A 55 1.64 3.65 -2.28
CA ARG A 55 1.86 3.46 -0.82
C ARG A 55 1.06 4.43 0.06
N GLU A 56 0.90 5.67 -0.38
CA GLU A 56 0.15 6.73 0.29
C GLU A 56 -1.36 6.45 0.36
N VAL A 57 -1.89 5.70 -0.61
CA VAL A 57 -3.29 5.33 -0.83
C VAL A 57 -3.69 4.09 -0.03
N LEU A 58 -2.72 3.35 0.50
CA LEU A 58 -2.93 2.13 1.29
C LEU A 58 -2.63 2.38 2.78
N PRO A 59 -3.58 2.95 3.57
CA PRO A 59 -3.41 3.18 5.00
C PRO A 59 -3.00 1.93 5.79
N ILE A 60 -3.29 0.74 5.27
CA ILE A 60 -2.80 -0.52 5.85
C ILE A 60 -1.29 -0.52 6.03
N LEU A 61 -0.52 0.00 5.08
CA LEU A 61 0.95 -0.04 5.14
C LEU A 61 1.48 0.81 6.30
N GLN A 62 0.79 1.89 6.64
CA GLN A 62 1.13 2.73 7.80
C GLN A 62 0.75 2.09 9.15
N GLN A 63 -0.14 1.07 9.14
CA GLN A 63 -0.59 0.36 10.34
C GLN A 63 0.15 -0.96 10.56
N MET A 64 0.92 -1.41 9.58
CA MET A 64 1.69 -2.64 9.71
C MET A 64 2.87 -2.44 10.67
N PRO A 65 3.19 -3.46 11.50
CA PRO A 65 4.41 -3.41 12.29
C PRO A 65 5.63 -3.40 11.37
N ARG A 66 6.76 -2.88 11.88
CA ARG A 66 8.05 -2.83 11.16
C ARG A 66 8.49 -4.19 10.60
N LEU A 67 8.05 -5.27 11.23
CA LEU A 67 8.25 -6.64 10.76
C LEU A 67 6.94 -7.42 10.81
N VAL A 68 6.51 -7.91 9.66
CA VAL A 68 5.43 -8.88 9.53
C VAL A 68 6.02 -10.28 9.34
N HIS A 69 5.72 -11.16 10.28
CA HIS A 69 6.09 -12.57 10.21
C HIS A 69 4.85 -13.43 9.92
N ILE A 70 4.89 -14.15 8.80
CA ILE A 70 3.91 -15.19 8.46
C ILE A 70 4.60 -16.56 8.61
N PRO A 71 4.22 -17.37 9.60
CA PRO A 71 4.81 -18.69 9.81
C PRO A 71 4.41 -19.64 8.68
N ARG A 72 5.23 -20.66 8.44
CA ARG A 72 5.03 -21.61 7.34
C ARG A 72 3.66 -22.31 7.38
N SER A 73 3.17 -22.64 8.57
CA SER A 73 1.84 -23.25 8.76
C SER A 73 0.70 -22.37 8.23
N GLU A 74 0.92 -21.05 8.20
CA GLU A 74 -0.06 -20.06 7.79
C GLU A 74 0.20 -19.54 6.37
N ALA A 75 1.13 -20.13 5.61
CA ALA A 75 1.46 -19.63 4.27
C ALA A 75 0.31 -19.86 3.26
N GLY A 76 -0.37 -21.01 3.29
CA GLY A 76 -1.44 -21.30 2.33
C GLY A 76 -0.98 -21.13 0.87
N ALA A 77 -1.75 -20.41 0.06
CA ALA A 77 -1.46 -20.16 -1.36
C ALA A 77 -0.15 -19.40 -1.61
N LEU A 78 0.32 -18.64 -0.61
CA LEU A 78 1.54 -17.86 -0.70
C LEU A 78 2.79 -18.73 -0.89
N ALA A 79 2.79 -19.94 -0.33
CA ALA A 79 3.88 -20.89 -0.55
C ALA A 79 4.05 -21.27 -2.03
N GLY A 80 2.93 -21.33 -2.78
CA GLY A 80 2.95 -21.62 -4.21
C GLY A 80 3.57 -20.49 -5.03
N VAL A 81 3.23 -19.23 -4.71
CA VAL A 81 3.81 -18.06 -5.37
C VAL A 81 5.32 -17.98 -5.13
N LEU A 82 5.75 -18.20 -3.88
CA LEU A 82 7.17 -18.27 -3.52
C LEU A 82 7.92 -19.36 -4.29
N ALA A 83 7.33 -20.55 -4.42
CA ALA A 83 7.94 -21.64 -5.18
C ALA A 83 8.09 -21.29 -6.67
N LEU A 84 7.09 -20.64 -7.28
CA LEU A 84 7.15 -20.17 -8.66
C LEU A 84 8.23 -19.09 -8.84
N MET A 85 8.32 -18.13 -7.91
CA MET A 85 9.36 -17.11 -7.94
C MET A 85 10.76 -17.72 -7.83
N ALA A 86 10.97 -18.69 -6.93
CA ALA A 86 12.24 -19.38 -6.80
C ALA A 86 12.60 -20.11 -8.11
N ALA A 87 11.66 -20.84 -8.70
CA ALA A 87 11.88 -21.51 -9.98
C ALA A 87 12.20 -20.54 -11.13
N GLU A 88 11.54 -19.38 -11.19
CA GLU A 88 11.80 -18.36 -12.20
C GLU A 88 13.16 -17.66 -11.98
N ALA A 89 13.54 -17.41 -10.73
CA ALA A 89 14.82 -16.80 -10.40
C ALA A 89 16.02 -17.71 -10.73
N GLU A 90 15.85 -19.04 -10.62
CA GLU A 90 16.86 -20.01 -11.08
C GLU A 90 16.89 -20.18 -12.60
N ALA A 91 15.74 -20.00 -13.25
CA ALA A 91 15.63 -20.18 -14.68
C ALA A 91 16.32 -19.02 -15.44
N ALA A 92 17.36 -19.32 -16.22
CA ALA A 92 18.03 -18.35 -17.09
C ALA A 92 17.22 -18.04 -18.36
N ARG A 93 15.94 -17.66 -18.21
CA ARG A 93 15.02 -17.39 -19.32
C ARG A 93 14.98 -15.90 -19.69
N PRO A 94 14.90 -15.56 -20.98
CA PRO A 94 14.54 -14.20 -21.40
C PRO A 94 13.22 -13.76 -20.78
N GLY A 95 13.16 -12.54 -20.25
CA GLY A 95 11.93 -11.97 -19.66
C GLY A 95 11.66 -12.36 -18.20
N LYS A 96 12.56 -13.09 -17.52
CA LYS A 96 12.39 -13.49 -16.12
C LYS A 96 12.07 -12.32 -15.18
N GLU A 97 12.68 -11.16 -15.38
CA GLU A 97 12.48 -9.98 -14.52
C GLU A 97 11.03 -9.47 -14.57
N ALA A 98 10.40 -9.51 -15.76
CA ALA A 98 9.00 -9.13 -15.90
C ALA A 98 8.08 -10.13 -15.18
N VAL A 99 8.39 -11.42 -15.25
CA VAL A 99 7.62 -12.47 -14.55
C VAL A 99 7.80 -12.34 -13.04
N LEU A 100 9.04 -12.21 -12.55
CA LEU A 100 9.36 -12.01 -11.14
C LEU A 100 8.66 -10.79 -10.57
N ARG A 101 8.63 -9.67 -11.30
CA ARG A 101 7.90 -8.46 -10.86
C ARG A 101 6.40 -8.70 -10.69
N ARG A 102 5.76 -9.43 -11.61
CA ARG A 102 4.33 -9.74 -11.49
C ARG A 102 4.02 -10.76 -10.39
N LEU A 103 4.89 -11.76 -10.21
CA LEU A 103 4.77 -12.68 -9.09
C LEU A 103 5.00 -11.97 -7.76
N ALA A 104 5.90 -10.98 -7.74
CA ALA A 104 6.16 -10.15 -6.58
C ALA A 104 4.92 -9.32 -6.19
N ASP A 105 4.25 -8.69 -7.16
CA ASP A 105 2.96 -7.98 -6.94
C ASP A 105 1.91 -8.92 -6.32
N ILE A 106 1.77 -10.13 -6.87
CA ILE A 106 0.83 -11.14 -6.37
C ILE A 106 1.21 -11.59 -4.95
N LEU A 107 2.49 -11.85 -4.71
CA LEU A 107 3.01 -12.27 -3.40
C LEU A 107 2.67 -11.21 -2.36
N PHE A 108 2.95 -9.94 -2.65
CA PHE A 108 2.66 -8.82 -1.75
C PHE A 108 1.18 -8.74 -1.36
N ILE A 109 0.27 -8.84 -2.34
CA ILE A 109 -1.18 -8.85 -2.08
C ILE A 109 -1.56 -10.03 -1.18
N GLN A 110 -1.00 -11.22 -1.43
CA GLN A 110 -1.24 -12.41 -0.62
C GLN A 110 -0.70 -12.27 0.81
N ILE A 111 0.47 -11.62 0.99
CA ILE A 111 1.03 -11.28 2.31
C ILE A 111 0.03 -10.43 3.09
N ILE A 112 -0.45 -9.34 2.46
CA ILE A 112 -1.41 -8.44 3.07
C ILE A 112 -2.66 -9.22 3.48
N GLN A 113 -3.29 -9.92 2.55
CA GLN A 113 -4.53 -10.67 2.79
C GLN A 113 -4.36 -11.66 3.95
N ARG A 114 -3.21 -12.35 4.02
CA ARG A 114 -2.95 -13.31 5.09
C ARG A 114 -2.67 -12.65 6.42
N TRP A 115 -1.91 -11.56 6.44
CA TRP A 115 -1.66 -10.78 7.65
C TRP A 115 -2.98 -10.25 8.24
N VAL A 116 -3.87 -9.73 7.39
CA VAL A 116 -5.23 -9.30 7.81
C VAL A 116 -5.99 -10.44 8.48
N ALA A 117 -6.01 -11.61 7.84
CA ALA A 117 -6.71 -12.77 8.36
C ALA A 117 -6.17 -13.23 9.73
N LEU A 118 -4.84 -13.14 9.94
CA LEU A 118 -4.17 -13.57 11.17
C LEU A 118 -4.35 -12.58 12.34
N GLN A 119 -4.41 -11.27 12.09
CA GLN A 119 -4.59 -10.28 13.16
C GLN A 119 -6.02 -10.27 13.74
N GLY A 120 -6.98 -10.83 13.01
CA GLY A 120 -8.39 -10.66 13.28
C GLY A 120 -8.86 -9.27 12.85
N VAL A 121 -9.97 -9.24 12.12
CA VAL A 121 -10.55 -8.04 11.50
C VAL A 121 -10.68 -6.86 12.48
N GLU A 122 -10.95 -7.13 13.75
CA GLU A 122 -11.19 -6.11 14.78
C GLU A 122 -9.94 -5.32 15.21
N ARG A 123 -8.73 -5.83 14.97
CA ARG A 123 -7.47 -5.22 15.47
C ARG A 123 -6.78 -4.30 14.47
N CYS A 124 -7.25 -4.24 13.23
CA CYS A 124 -6.62 -3.44 12.18
C CYS A 124 -7.55 -2.26 11.83
N GLY A 125 -7.39 -1.08 12.45
CA GLY A 125 -8.33 0.04 12.31
C GLY A 125 -8.86 0.31 10.88
N TRP A 126 -7.99 0.33 9.86
CA TRP A 126 -8.43 0.55 8.47
C TRP A 126 -9.00 -0.70 7.78
N LEU A 127 -8.51 -1.90 8.11
CA LEU A 127 -9.03 -3.16 7.54
C LEU A 127 -10.32 -3.61 8.21
N GLY A 128 -10.42 -3.44 9.53
CA GLY A 128 -11.65 -3.52 10.29
C GLY A 128 -12.69 -2.54 9.75
N ALA A 129 -12.28 -1.35 9.30
CA ALA A 129 -13.17 -0.45 8.59
C ALA A 129 -13.62 -0.95 7.21
N LEU A 130 -12.77 -1.68 6.47
CA LEU A 130 -13.15 -2.32 5.20
C LEU A 130 -14.10 -3.51 5.39
N HIS A 131 -13.97 -4.23 6.50
CA HIS A 131 -14.87 -5.32 6.86
C HIS A 131 -16.12 -4.87 7.61
N ASP A 132 -16.11 -3.66 8.19
CA ASP A 132 -17.32 -3.00 8.67
C ASP A 132 -18.22 -2.69 7.45
N PRO A 133 -19.42 -3.30 7.34
CA PRO A 133 -20.23 -3.15 6.14
C PRO A 133 -20.63 -1.70 5.84
N LEU A 134 -20.73 -0.87 6.88
CA LEU A 134 -21.16 0.52 6.78
C LEU A 134 -19.98 1.40 6.38
N ILE A 135 -18.84 1.29 7.07
CA ILE A 135 -17.65 2.09 6.76
C ILE A 135 -16.97 1.63 5.47
N GLY A 136 -16.90 0.33 5.21
CA GLY A 136 -16.35 -0.23 3.97
C GLY A 136 -17.11 0.26 2.74
N LYS A 137 -18.46 0.31 2.82
CA LYS A 137 -19.29 0.91 1.77
C LYS A 137 -19.04 2.41 1.61
N ALA A 138 -18.89 3.16 2.70
CA ALA A 138 -18.58 4.59 2.63
C ALA A 138 -17.20 4.85 2.00
N LEU A 139 -16.18 4.06 2.35
CA LEU A 139 -14.85 4.13 1.76
C LEU A 139 -14.90 3.80 0.26
N SER A 140 -15.60 2.73 -0.13
CA SER A 140 -15.79 2.38 -1.54
C SER A 140 -16.42 3.52 -2.36
N LEU A 141 -17.42 4.23 -1.80
CA LEU A 141 -18.02 5.40 -2.43
C LEU A 141 -17.02 6.58 -2.57
N ILE A 142 -16.22 6.83 -1.52
CA ILE A 142 -15.18 7.87 -1.55
C ILE A 142 -14.12 7.57 -2.61
N HIS A 143 -13.68 6.32 -2.70
CA HIS A 143 -12.61 5.90 -3.60
C HIS A 143 -13.07 5.82 -5.06
N SER A 144 -14.29 5.35 -5.32
CA SER A 144 -14.83 5.23 -6.68
C SER A 144 -15.33 6.57 -7.25
N GLN A 145 -15.77 7.50 -6.40
CA GLN A 145 -16.34 8.79 -6.81
C GLN A 145 -15.71 9.95 -6.04
N PRO A 146 -14.38 10.14 -6.12
CA PRO A 146 -13.68 11.19 -5.37
C PRO A 146 -14.14 12.59 -5.77
N GLN A 147 -14.57 12.81 -7.00
CA GLN A 147 -15.05 14.08 -7.54
C GLN A 147 -16.40 14.54 -6.97
N GLN A 148 -17.21 13.62 -6.42
CA GLN A 148 -18.53 13.93 -5.91
C GLN A 148 -18.45 14.82 -4.66
N ARG A 149 -19.41 15.73 -4.47
CA ARG A 149 -19.51 16.61 -3.29
C ARG A 149 -20.01 15.85 -2.05
N TRP A 150 -19.19 14.92 -1.57
CA TRP A 150 -19.48 14.18 -0.35
C TRP A 150 -19.48 15.11 0.87
N THR A 151 -20.54 15.00 1.65
CA THR A 151 -20.66 15.57 2.99
C THR A 151 -20.84 14.43 3.98
N VAL A 152 -20.59 14.67 5.27
CA VAL A 152 -20.85 13.66 6.31
C VAL A 152 -22.30 13.16 6.23
N THR A 153 -23.25 14.06 6.00
CA THR A 153 -24.67 13.71 5.84
C THR A 153 -24.92 12.87 4.57
N ALA A 154 -24.30 13.21 3.45
CA ALA A 154 -24.48 12.46 2.20
C ALA A 154 -23.91 11.05 2.28
N LEU A 155 -22.72 10.89 2.88
CA LEU A 155 -22.11 9.58 3.11
C LEU A 155 -22.95 8.76 4.09
N ALA A 156 -23.36 9.34 5.22
CA ALA A 156 -24.21 8.67 6.20
C ALA A 156 -25.52 8.17 5.57
N ARG A 157 -26.15 8.99 4.71
CA ARG A 157 -27.36 8.60 3.98
C ARG A 157 -27.10 7.45 3.00
N ALA A 158 -25.98 7.47 2.27
CA ALA A 158 -25.64 6.42 1.30
C ALA A 158 -25.40 5.04 1.95
N VAL A 159 -25.07 5.03 3.25
CA VAL A 159 -24.86 3.82 4.05
C VAL A 159 -25.96 3.58 5.10
N ALA A 160 -27.11 4.23 4.96
CA ALA A 160 -28.29 4.07 5.83
C ALA A 160 -28.00 4.28 7.33
N SER A 161 -27.19 5.29 7.66
CA SER A 161 -26.83 5.66 9.03
C SER A 161 -27.23 7.10 9.36
N SER A 162 -27.42 7.39 10.66
CA SER A 162 -27.52 8.77 11.13
C SER A 162 -26.16 9.49 10.97
N ARG A 163 -26.19 10.82 10.84
CA ARG A 163 -24.98 11.65 10.64
C ARG A 163 -23.99 11.48 11.79
N SER A 164 -24.48 11.54 13.03
CA SER A 164 -23.65 11.46 14.25
C SER A 164 -23.06 10.07 14.44
N ALA A 165 -23.88 9.02 14.30
CA ALA A 165 -23.42 7.63 14.43
C ALA A 165 -22.37 7.28 13.37
N PHE A 166 -22.59 7.69 12.12
CA PHE A 166 -21.62 7.51 11.05
C PHE A 166 -20.30 8.21 11.35
N ALA A 167 -20.34 9.50 11.71
CA ALA A 167 -19.12 10.26 11.98
C ALA A 167 -18.32 9.69 13.14
N ALA A 168 -18.99 9.31 14.24
CA ALA A 168 -18.34 8.71 15.40
C ALA A 168 -17.70 7.35 15.05
N ARG A 169 -18.44 6.48 14.38
CA ARG A 169 -17.96 5.14 13.97
C ARG A 169 -16.81 5.24 12.96
N PHE A 170 -16.93 6.12 11.97
CA PHE A 170 -15.87 6.36 10.98
C PHE A 170 -14.58 6.84 11.67
N SER A 171 -14.65 7.86 12.52
CA SER A 171 -13.46 8.35 13.22
C SER A 171 -12.86 7.32 14.18
N ALA A 172 -13.67 6.50 14.83
CA ALA A 172 -13.19 5.45 15.73
C ALA A 172 -12.39 4.37 14.99
N LEU A 173 -12.82 4.00 13.78
CA LEU A 173 -12.15 2.96 12.99
C LEU A 173 -10.99 3.52 12.15
N ILE A 174 -11.15 4.70 11.56
CA ILE A 174 -10.19 5.29 10.61
C ILE A 174 -9.15 6.18 11.30
N GLY A 175 -9.45 6.70 12.49
CA GLY A 175 -8.59 7.64 13.22
C GLY A 175 -8.73 9.11 12.80
N GLU A 176 -9.49 9.39 11.73
CA GLU A 176 -9.79 10.73 11.23
C GLU A 176 -11.25 10.86 10.75
N GLY A 177 -11.75 12.08 10.68
CA GLY A 177 -13.14 12.33 10.24
C GLY A 177 -13.34 12.10 8.74
N PRO A 178 -14.57 11.77 8.29
CA PRO A 178 -14.86 11.39 6.89
C PRO A 178 -14.40 12.41 5.83
N ILE A 179 -14.55 13.71 6.11
CA ILE A 179 -14.20 14.77 5.16
C ILE A 179 -12.69 15.06 5.16
N ALA A 180 -12.03 14.87 6.30
CA ALA A 180 -10.57 14.94 6.37
C ALA A 180 -9.96 13.80 5.54
N TYR A 181 -10.46 12.58 5.71
CA TYR A 181 -10.09 11.41 4.91
C TYR A 181 -10.27 11.66 3.41
N LEU A 182 -11.46 12.12 2.99
CA LEU A 182 -11.73 12.43 1.58
C LEU A 182 -10.78 13.50 1.02
N THR A 183 -10.46 14.52 1.81
CA THR A 183 -9.54 15.58 1.39
C THR A 183 -8.15 15.00 1.17
N ARG A 184 -7.64 14.20 2.13
CA ARG A 184 -6.35 13.52 2.01
C ARG A 184 -6.31 12.61 0.77
N TRP A 185 -7.36 11.82 0.57
CA TRP A 185 -7.53 10.95 -0.60
C TRP A 185 -7.44 11.73 -1.93
N ARG A 186 -8.19 12.84 -2.04
CA ARG A 186 -8.18 13.69 -3.24
C ARG A 186 -6.81 14.27 -3.53
N MET A 187 -6.05 14.64 -2.51
CA MET A 187 -4.72 15.23 -2.71
C MET A 187 -3.70 14.20 -3.18
N GLN A 188 -3.74 12.98 -2.65
CA GLN A 188 -2.91 11.86 -3.12
C GLN A 188 -3.25 11.49 -4.58
N LEU A 189 -4.54 11.41 -4.90
CA LEU A 189 -4.98 11.17 -6.28
C LEU A 189 -4.52 12.30 -7.22
N ALA A 190 -4.63 13.57 -6.79
CA ALA A 190 -4.15 14.69 -7.58
C ALA A 190 -2.63 14.67 -7.78
N ALA A 191 -1.85 14.29 -6.76
CA ALA A 191 -0.40 14.17 -6.85
C ALA A 191 0.00 13.17 -7.93
N ARG A 192 -0.64 11.99 -7.94
CA ARG A 192 -0.49 11.00 -9.01
C ARG A 192 -0.83 11.57 -10.38
N LEU A 193 -2.01 12.19 -10.53
CA LEU A 193 -2.44 12.71 -11.83
C LEU A 193 -1.52 13.80 -12.37
N LEU A 194 -0.88 14.59 -11.50
CA LEU A 194 0.10 15.61 -11.91
C LEU A 194 1.37 14.98 -12.52
N ILE A 195 1.80 13.83 -12.01
CA ILE A 195 2.96 13.09 -12.52
C ILE A 195 2.59 12.35 -13.81
N GLU A 196 1.45 11.66 -13.80
CA GLU A 196 0.99 10.82 -14.92
C GLU A 196 0.59 11.66 -16.15
N TYR A 197 0.08 12.88 -15.93
CA TYR A 197 -0.39 13.78 -16.98
C TYR A 197 0.29 15.16 -16.90
N PRO A 198 1.59 15.28 -17.21
CA PRO A 198 2.34 16.53 -17.02
C PRO A 198 1.81 17.70 -17.87
N ASN A 199 1.17 17.39 -19.01
CA ASN A 199 0.63 18.38 -19.94
C ASN A 199 -0.79 18.85 -19.59
N VAL A 200 -1.49 18.20 -18.65
CA VAL A 200 -2.85 18.57 -18.25
C VAL A 200 -2.78 19.81 -17.35
N ARG A 201 -3.75 20.72 -17.51
CA ARG A 201 -3.82 21.95 -16.72
C ARG A 201 -4.19 21.65 -15.27
N ILE A 202 -3.69 22.47 -14.34
CA ILE A 202 -3.91 22.25 -12.90
C ILE A 202 -5.40 22.35 -12.54
N ASN A 203 -6.14 23.25 -13.19
CA ASN A 203 -7.60 23.35 -13.01
C ASN A 203 -8.35 22.08 -13.44
N GLU A 204 -7.93 21.44 -14.54
CA GLU A 204 -8.53 20.17 -15.01
C GLU A 204 -8.25 19.04 -14.01
N ILE A 205 -7.02 18.98 -13.45
CA ILE A 205 -6.73 18.03 -12.36
C ILE A 205 -7.59 18.32 -11.13
N ALA A 206 -7.74 19.60 -10.76
CA ALA A 206 -8.58 20.00 -9.62
C ALA A 206 -10.03 19.55 -9.81
N GLU A 207 -10.61 19.72 -11.00
CA GLU A 207 -11.96 19.28 -11.33
C GLU A 207 -12.11 17.76 -11.24
N ARG A 208 -11.14 17.00 -11.76
CA ARG A 208 -11.12 15.52 -11.70
C ARG A 208 -11.14 14.99 -10.26
N VAL A 209 -10.59 15.74 -9.30
CA VAL A 209 -10.61 15.38 -7.87
C VAL A 209 -11.69 16.11 -7.07
N GLY A 210 -12.62 16.82 -7.72
CA GLY A 210 -13.81 17.41 -7.10
C GLY A 210 -13.67 18.83 -6.56
N TYR A 211 -12.66 19.57 -6.99
CA TYR A 211 -12.48 20.99 -6.69
C TYR A 211 -12.95 21.85 -7.86
N HIS A 212 -13.73 22.89 -7.56
CA HIS A 212 -14.29 23.81 -8.56
C HIS A 212 -13.49 25.13 -8.63
N SER A 213 -12.44 25.24 -7.84
CA SER A 213 -11.57 26.42 -7.76
C SER A 213 -10.13 25.95 -7.66
N GLU A 214 -9.31 26.36 -8.62
CA GLU A 214 -7.87 26.09 -8.63
C GLU A 214 -7.18 26.67 -7.39
N ALA A 215 -7.63 27.84 -6.90
CA ALA A 215 -7.10 28.45 -5.69
C ALA A 215 -7.41 27.59 -4.44
N ALA A 216 -8.64 27.09 -4.31
CA ALA A 216 -9.03 26.21 -3.20
C ALA A 216 -8.27 24.88 -3.26
N PHE A 217 -8.13 24.31 -4.45
CA PHE A 217 -7.33 23.11 -4.69
C PHE A 217 -5.87 23.33 -4.31
N SER A 218 -5.23 24.37 -4.84
CA SER A 218 -3.80 24.65 -4.58
C SER A 218 -3.51 24.88 -3.10
N LYS A 219 -4.42 25.54 -2.37
CA LYS A 219 -4.30 25.72 -0.92
C LYS A 219 -4.42 24.40 -0.16
N ALA A 220 -5.39 23.56 -0.52
CA ALA A 220 -5.57 22.24 0.09
C ALA A 220 -4.37 21.31 -0.22
N PHE A 221 -3.91 21.31 -1.46
CA PHE A 221 -2.78 20.51 -1.91
C PHE A 221 -1.50 20.90 -1.18
N LYS A 222 -1.18 22.19 -1.12
CA LYS A 222 -0.01 22.67 -0.37
C LYS A 222 -0.08 22.30 1.11
N ARG A 223 -1.27 22.33 1.72
CA ARG A 223 -1.45 21.92 3.12
C ARG A 223 -1.21 20.42 3.33
N ALA A 224 -1.63 19.58 2.39
CA ALA A 224 -1.52 18.12 2.51
C ALA A 224 -0.16 17.58 2.09
N ILE A 225 0.41 18.11 0.99
CA ILE A 225 1.62 17.60 0.33
C ILE A 225 2.86 18.45 0.68
N GLY A 226 2.68 19.65 1.24
CA GLY A 226 3.77 20.54 1.66
C GLY A 226 4.27 21.49 0.56
N VAL A 227 4.02 21.19 -0.71
CA VAL A 227 4.41 22.03 -1.86
C VAL A 227 3.23 22.35 -2.77
N ALA A 228 3.34 23.41 -3.58
CA ALA A 228 2.29 23.77 -4.53
C ALA A 228 2.20 22.76 -5.70
N PRO A 229 1.01 22.52 -6.28
CA PRO A 229 0.83 21.57 -7.40
C PRO A 229 1.78 21.81 -8.57
N SER A 230 1.98 23.08 -8.94
CA SER A 230 2.87 23.47 -10.05
C SER A 230 4.35 23.22 -9.77
N LYS A 231 4.74 23.18 -8.49
CA LYS A 231 6.09 22.81 -8.06
C LYS A 231 6.23 21.31 -7.97
N TYR A 232 5.22 20.60 -7.46
CA TYR A 232 5.20 19.14 -7.35
C TYR A 232 5.32 18.45 -8.72
N ARG A 233 4.74 19.04 -9.76
CA ARG A 233 4.77 18.51 -11.13
C ARG A 233 6.15 18.61 -11.82
N ARG A 234 7.05 19.49 -11.34
CA ARG A 234 8.37 19.67 -11.94
C ARG A 234 9.37 18.73 -11.29
#